data_AF-A0AAD5VCD5-F1
#
_entry.id   AF-A0AAD5VCD5-F1
#
_cell.length_a   1.000
_cell.length_b   1.000
_cell.length_c   1.000
_cell.angle_alpha   90.00
_cell.angle_beta   90.00
_cell.angle_gamma   90.00
#
_symmetry.space_group_name_H-M   'P 1'
#
loop_
_entity.id
_entity.type
_entity.pdbx_description
1 polymer ?
#
loop_
_entity_poly.entity_id
_entity_poly.type
_entity_poly.pdbx_seq_one_letter_code
_entity_poly.pdbx_strand_id
1 'polypeptide(L)'
;MTLPDEKKQAILRKFHELTLTPGWTFTESGPDEADRQLLVEYDNVVEELRLLKPEYLSVIVEVTRKMELGMADYAHKAATTGSVYLEKISEYDLYCHYVAGLVGEGLSGIFAASNKEGAFLASQYELSNSMGLFLQKTNIIRDYREDTNERRYFWPREIWGDPKYAVPKEKGGLGRGFKEMYEMYEEGNEEHARWVQKYGDCYSGALFWEWEDVCGECED
;
A
#
# COMPACT_ATOMS: atom_id res chain seq x y z
N MET A 1 11.26 9.80 8.13
CA MET A 1 12.40 8.88 7.81
C MET A 1 13.68 9.24 8.59
N THR A 2 13.71 8.97 9.90
CA THR A 2 14.84 9.32 10.78
C THR A 2 15.69 8.12 11.23
N LEU A 3 15.17 6.90 11.06
CA LEU A 3 15.82 5.67 11.49
C LEU A 3 16.73 5.10 10.39
N PRO A 4 18.01 4.76 10.68
CA PRO A 4 18.90 4.10 9.72
C PRO A 4 18.32 2.79 9.19
N ASP A 5 18.55 2.50 7.91
CA ASP A 5 17.98 1.33 7.25
C ASP A 5 18.39 0.02 7.93
N GLU A 6 19.67 -0.17 8.25
CA GLU A 6 20.18 -1.36 8.94
C GLU A 6 19.39 -1.68 10.23
N LYS A 7 19.08 -0.65 11.00
CA LYS A 7 18.30 -0.77 12.22
C LYS A 7 16.83 -1.06 11.93
N LYS A 8 16.25 -0.36 10.96
CA LYS A 8 14.87 -0.58 10.51
C LYS A 8 14.66 -2.01 10.02
N GLN A 9 15.58 -2.52 9.19
CA GLN A 9 15.55 -3.90 8.67
C GLN A 9 15.58 -4.93 9.79
N ALA A 10 16.44 -4.74 10.79
CA ALA A 10 16.55 -5.66 11.92
C ALA A 10 15.28 -5.72 12.77
N ILE A 11 14.57 -4.58 12.92
CA ILE A 11 13.31 -4.51 13.67
C ILE A 11 12.18 -5.12 12.85
N LEU A 12 11.99 -4.68 11.60
CA LEU A 12 10.90 -5.16 10.75
C LEU A 12 10.94 -6.68 10.62
N ARG A 13 12.07 -7.27 10.25
CA ARG A 13 12.19 -8.72 9.99
C ARG A 13 12.09 -9.62 11.23
N LYS A 14 11.81 -9.03 12.39
CA LYS A 14 11.61 -9.74 13.66
C LYS A 14 10.36 -9.25 14.38
N PHE A 15 9.56 -8.39 13.77
CA PHE A 15 8.49 -7.70 14.48
C PHE A 15 7.43 -8.67 15.01
N HIS A 16 7.16 -9.76 14.28
CA HIS A 16 6.29 -10.86 14.72
C HIS A 16 6.78 -11.57 16.00
N GLU A 17 8.09 -11.53 16.32
CA GLU A 17 8.65 -12.01 17.59
C GLU A 17 8.61 -10.91 18.67
N LEU A 18 8.98 -9.68 18.27
CA LEU A 18 9.03 -8.52 19.17
C LEU A 18 7.64 -8.19 19.74
N THR A 19 6.59 -8.30 18.92
CA THR A 19 5.19 -8.05 19.30
C THR A 19 4.66 -9.05 20.35
N LEU A 20 5.40 -10.13 20.63
CA LEU A 20 5.08 -11.10 21.68
C LEU A 20 6.05 -11.05 22.87
N THR A 21 7.10 -10.23 22.79
CA THR A 21 8.18 -10.15 23.78
C THR A 21 7.74 -9.26 24.96
N PRO A 22 7.57 -9.80 26.19
CA PRO A 22 7.10 -9.03 27.33
C PRO A 22 7.94 -7.79 27.60
N GLY A 23 7.26 -6.66 27.83
CA GLY A 23 7.91 -5.36 28.10
C GLY A 23 8.62 -4.73 26.89
N TRP A 24 8.46 -5.28 25.68
CA TRP A 24 9.05 -4.68 24.49
C TRP A 24 8.41 -3.32 24.18
N THR A 25 9.25 -2.32 23.96
CA THR A 25 8.89 -0.95 23.58
C THR A 25 9.93 -0.42 22.60
N PHE A 26 9.62 0.68 21.91
CA PHE A 26 10.53 1.33 20.98
C PHE A 26 10.41 2.87 21.05
N THR A 27 11.47 3.51 21.52
CA THR A 27 11.50 4.97 21.81
C THR A 27 12.26 5.79 20.77
N GLU A 28 12.83 5.13 19.75
CA GLU A 28 13.73 5.75 18.76
C GLU A 28 13.02 6.15 17.46
N SER A 29 11.69 6.05 17.41
CA SER A 29 10.89 6.67 16.36
C SER A 29 11.11 8.18 16.35
N GLY A 30 11.10 8.78 15.15
CA GLY A 30 11.23 10.22 14.98
C GLY A 30 10.21 10.98 15.82
N PRO A 31 10.57 12.12 16.43
CA PRO A 31 9.70 12.82 17.39
C PRO A 31 8.39 13.32 16.74
N ASP A 32 8.39 13.54 15.43
CA ASP A 32 7.26 14.04 14.65
C ASP A 32 6.41 12.92 14.01
N GLU A 33 6.76 11.64 14.22
CA GLU A 33 5.94 10.51 13.75
C GLU A 33 4.63 10.48 14.56
N ALA A 34 3.48 10.62 13.89
CA ALA A 34 2.18 10.80 14.54
C ALA A 34 1.84 9.69 15.55
N ASP A 35 2.15 8.44 15.19
CA ASP A 35 1.86 7.26 16.02
C ASP A 35 3.04 6.83 16.90
N ARG A 36 4.04 7.71 17.13
CA ARG A 36 5.21 7.38 17.96
C ARG A 36 4.82 6.83 19.34
N GLN A 37 3.78 7.36 19.96
CA GLN A 37 3.38 6.98 21.32
C GLN A 37 3.00 5.49 21.40
N LEU A 38 2.38 4.93 20.36
CA LEU A 38 2.03 3.51 20.29
C LEU A 38 3.27 2.63 20.46
N LEU A 39 4.39 3.00 19.85
CA LEU A 39 5.64 2.23 19.95
C LEU A 39 6.34 2.43 21.31
N VAL A 40 6.22 3.62 21.91
CA VAL A 40 6.76 3.90 23.24
C VAL A 40 6.06 3.08 24.31
N GLU A 41 4.76 2.87 24.19
CA GLU A 41 3.91 2.15 25.13
C GLU A 41 3.43 0.79 24.57
N TYR A 42 4.22 0.21 23.66
CA TYR A 42 3.84 -1.02 22.96
C TYR A 42 3.75 -2.24 23.89
N ASP A 43 4.35 -2.18 25.06
CA ASP A 43 4.24 -3.20 26.09
C ASP A 43 2.78 -3.47 26.48
N ASN A 44 1.93 -2.43 26.50
CA ASN A 44 0.50 -2.61 26.69
C ASN A 44 -0.15 -3.48 25.60
N VAL A 45 0.27 -3.30 24.33
CA VAL A 45 -0.22 -4.12 23.22
C VAL A 45 0.26 -5.57 23.36
N VAL A 46 1.51 -5.77 23.79
CA VAL A 46 2.05 -7.12 24.05
C VAL A 46 1.22 -7.84 25.11
N GLU A 47 0.90 -7.18 26.23
CA GLU A 47 0.11 -7.80 27.29
C GLU A 47 -1.29 -8.20 26.79
N GLU A 48 -1.98 -7.32 26.05
CA GLU A 48 -3.31 -7.62 25.50
C GLU A 48 -3.28 -8.73 24.43
N LEU A 49 -2.27 -8.75 23.56
CA LEU A 49 -2.10 -9.82 22.56
C LEU A 49 -1.95 -11.19 23.23
N ARG A 50 -1.26 -11.26 24.37
CA ARG A 50 -1.04 -12.51 25.12
C ARG A 50 -2.30 -13.02 25.82
N LEU A 51 -3.33 -12.19 25.97
CA LEU A 51 -4.64 -12.59 26.49
C LEU A 51 -5.56 -13.20 25.42
N LEU A 52 -5.22 -13.01 24.13
CA LEU A 52 -6.02 -13.56 23.04
C LEU A 52 -5.98 -15.08 23.02
N LYS A 53 -7.07 -15.67 22.54
CA LYS A 53 -7.11 -17.11 22.29
C LYS A 53 -6.07 -17.49 21.22
N PRO A 54 -5.46 -18.70 21.31
CA PRO A 54 -4.41 -19.13 20.40
C PRO A 54 -4.78 -19.04 18.91
N GLU A 55 -6.06 -19.29 18.58
CA GLU A 55 -6.58 -19.24 17.21
C GLU A 55 -6.62 -17.83 16.60
N TYR A 56 -6.76 -16.78 17.41
CA TYR A 56 -6.66 -15.40 16.93
C TYR A 56 -5.21 -14.93 16.87
N LEU A 57 -4.45 -15.26 17.90
CA LEU A 57 -3.05 -14.87 18.01
C LEU A 57 -2.22 -15.43 16.84
N SER A 58 -2.45 -16.69 16.46
CA SER A 58 -1.76 -17.31 15.33
C SER A 58 -2.00 -16.59 14.00
N VAL A 59 -3.24 -16.13 13.75
CA VAL A 59 -3.59 -15.36 12.56
C VAL A 59 -2.86 -14.02 12.55
N ILE A 60 -2.88 -13.28 13.67
CA ILE A 60 -2.22 -11.97 13.79
C ILE A 60 -0.71 -12.08 13.56
N VAL A 61 -0.07 -13.06 14.21
CA VAL A 61 1.39 -13.26 14.13
C VAL A 61 1.80 -13.68 12.72
N GLU A 62 1.06 -14.58 12.08
CA GLU A 62 1.39 -15.03 10.72
C GLU A 62 1.23 -13.89 9.69
N VAL A 63 0.17 -13.09 9.81
CA VAL A 63 -0.03 -11.91 8.94
C VAL A 63 1.07 -10.87 9.17
N THR A 64 1.43 -10.63 10.43
CA THR A 64 2.51 -9.71 10.80
C THR A 64 3.83 -10.17 10.18
N ARG A 65 4.15 -11.46 10.28
CA ARG A 65 5.36 -12.06 9.69
C ARG A 65 5.39 -11.95 8.16
N LYS A 66 4.25 -12.08 7.46
CA LYS A 66 4.20 -11.90 6.01
C LYS A 66 4.34 -10.41 5.62
N MET A 67 3.65 -9.53 6.34
CA MET A 67 3.65 -8.09 6.10
C MET A 67 5.02 -7.47 6.34
N GLU A 68 5.69 -7.86 7.43
CA GLU A 68 6.99 -7.30 7.80
C GLU A 68 8.06 -7.60 6.75
N LEU A 69 7.99 -8.77 6.08
CA LEU A 69 8.93 -9.14 5.02
C LEU A 69 8.80 -8.20 3.82
N GLY A 70 7.57 -8.00 3.34
CA GLY A 70 7.31 -7.07 2.23
C GLY A 70 7.68 -5.64 2.59
N MET A 71 7.29 -5.18 3.78
CA MET A 71 7.62 -3.82 4.25
C MET A 71 9.12 -3.61 4.42
N ALA A 72 9.86 -4.63 4.87
CA ALA A 72 11.31 -4.58 4.94
C ALA A 72 11.93 -4.41 3.55
N ASP A 73 11.45 -5.17 2.55
CA ASP A 73 11.95 -5.09 1.17
C ASP A 73 11.69 -3.70 0.55
N TYR A 74 10.47 -3.16 0.69
CA TYR A 74 10.14 -1.82 0.18
C TYR A 74 10.86 -0.70 0.94
N ALA A 75 11.04 -0.82 2.25
CA ALA A 75 11.80 0.14 3.04
C ALA A 75 13.28 0.17 2.61
N HIS A 76 13.87 -0.99 2.34
CA HIS A 76 15.25 -1.09 1.84
C HIS A 76 15.39 -0.49 0.44
N LYS A 77 14.44 -0.77 -0.46
CA LYS A 77 14.37 -0.14 -1.79
C LYS A 77 14.35 1.38 -1.64
N ALA A 78 13.46 1.92 -0.79
CA ALA A 78 13.36 3.36 -0.54
C ALA A 78 14.66 3.99 -0.01
N ALA A 79 15.34 3.30 0.92
CA ALA A 79 16.58 3.78 1.52
C ALA A 79 17.75 3.81 0.52
N THR A 80 17.78 2.88 -0.43
CA THR A 80 18.87 2.77 -1.43
C THR A 80 18.65 3.65 -2.66
N THR A 81 17.40 3.91 -3.06
CA THR A 81 17.07 4.74 -4.23
C THR A 81 16.77 6.20 -3.87
N GLY A 82 16.50 6.51 -2.60
CA GLY A 82 16.14 7.85 -2.13
C GLY A 82 14.68 8.27 -2.40
N SER A 83 13.89 7.40 -3.03
CA SER A 83 12.46 7.60 -3.29
C SER A 83 11.77 6.26 -3.55
N VAL A 84 10.52 6.14 -3.10
CA VAL A 84 9.68 4.99 -3.45
C VAL A 84 9.06 5.28 -4.82
N TYR A 85 9.56 4.66 -5.88
CA TYR A 85 8.89 4.59 -7.18
C TYR A 85 8.52 3.13 -7.45
N LEU A 86 7.29 2.94 -7.94
CA LEU A 86 6.81 1.67 -8.48
C LEU A 86 6.83 1.77 -10.00
N GLU A 87 7.49 0.82 -10.67
CA GLU A 87 7.64 0.90 -12.12
C GLU A 87 6.44 0.29 -12.84
N LYS A 88 5.91 -0.82 -12.31
CA LYS A 88 4.89 -1.65 -12.97
C LYS A 88 3.63 -1.79 -12.13
N ILE A 89 2.51 -2.07 -12.79
CA ILE A 89 1.24 -2.37 -12.12
C ILE A 89 1.40 -3.60 -11.21
N SER A 90 2.18 -4.60 -11.61
CA SER A 90 2.44 -5.78 -10.77
C SER A 90 3.23 -5.47 -9.50
N GLU A 91 4.13 -4.49 -9.51
CA GLU A 91 4.81 -4.01 -8.29
C GLU A 91 3.83 -3.26 -7.39
N TYR A 92 2.92 -2.49 -7.98
CA TYR A 92 1.85 -1.82 -7.26
C TYR A 92 0.89 -2.78 -6.57
N ASP A 93 0.44 -3.82 -7.28
CA ASP A 93 -0.40 -4.87 -6.71
C ASP A 93 0.31 -5.64 -5.60
N LEU A 94 1.60 -5.94 -5.78
CA LEU A 94 2.40 -6.62 -4.77
C LEU A 94 2.62 -5.75 -3.53
N TYR A 95 2.87 -4.45 -3.70
CA TYR A 95 2.95 -3.49 -2.60
C TYR A 95 1.63 -3.47 -1.82
N CYS A 96 0.50 -3.28 -2.53
CA CYS A 96 -0.84 -3.28 -1.93
C CYS A 96 -1.19 -4.60 -1.25
N HIS A 97 -0.74 -5.74 -1.79
CA HIS A 97 -0.89 -7.04 -1.15
C HIS A 97 -0.23 -7.06 0.23
N TYR A 98 1.04 -6.65 0.34
CA TYR A 98 1.73 -6.67 1.62
C TYR A 98 1.12 -5.73 2.65
N VAL A 99 0.74 -4.52 2.26
CA VAL A 99 0.30 -3.49 3.24
C VAL A 99 -1.19 -3.55 3.57
N ALA A 100 -2.03 -4.12 2.70
CA ALA A 100 -3.48 -4.14 2.88
C ALA A 100 -4.15 -5.46 2.50
N GLY A 101 -3.68 -6.14 1.45
CA GLY A 101 -4.21 -7.45 1.06
C GLY A 101 -4.09 -8.49 2.18
N LEU A 102 -2.93 -8.55 2.83
CA LEU A 102 -2.69 -9.39 4.01
C LEU A 102 -3.55 -9.01 5.22
N VAL A 103 -3.93 -7.74 5.36
CA VAL A 103 -4.89 -7.31 6.39
C VAL A 103 -6.26 -7.94 6.11
N GLY A 104 -6.69 -7.97 4.85
CA GLY A 104 -7.88 -8.68 4.42
C GLY A 104 -7.82 -10.17 4.76
N GLU A 105 -6.71 -10.84 4.46
CA GLU A 105 -6.50 -12.26 4.83
C GLU A 105 -6.59 -12.48 6.35
N GLY A 106 -5.97 -11.59 7.13
CA GLY A 106 -5.99 -11.65 8.59
C GLY A 106 -7.39 -11.48 9.18
N LEU A 107 -8.15 -10.49 8.70
CA LEU A 107 -9.53 -10.28 9.14
C LEU A 107 -10.42 -11.48 8.80
N SER A 108 -10.33 -12.01 7.58
CA SER A 108 -11.04 -13.23 7.18
C SER A 108 -10.67 -14.43 8.06
N GLY A 109 -9.39 -14.58 8.40
CA GLY A 109 -8.90 -15.59 9.34
C GLY A 109 -9.48 -15.42 10.75
N ILE A 110 -9.51 -14.20 11.29
CA ILE A 110 -10.09 -13.90 12.60
C ILE A 110 -11.60 -14.17 12.61
N PHE A 111 -12.33 -13.78 11.56
CA PHE A 111 -13.77 -14.00 11.46
C PHE A 111 -14.11 -15.50 11.46
N ALA A 112 -13.38 -16.30 10.68
CA ALA A 112 -13.49 -17.75 10.68
C ALA A 112 -13.13 -18.36 12.04
N ALA A 113 -12.00 -17.96 12.65
CA ALA A 113 -11.57 -18.43 13.96
C ALA A 113 -12.59 -18.11 15.07
N SER A 114 -13.35 -17.03 14.91
CA SER A 114 -14.38 -16.63 15.88
C SER A 114 -15.63 -17.52 15.86
N ASN A 115 -15.79 -18.37 14.85
CA ASN A 115 -17.00 -19.15 14.56
C ASN A 115 -18.27 -18.29 14.36
N LYS A 116 -18.11 -17.00 14.08
CA LYS A 116 -19.21 -16.10 13.68
C LYS A 116 -19.46 -16.13 12.18
N GLU A 117 -18.43 -16.47 11.40
CA GLU A 117 -18.50 -16.67 9.96
C GLU A 117 -18.12 -18.10 9.58
N GLY A 118 -18.43 -18.49 8.33
CA GLY A 118 -18.08 -19.81 7.83
C GLY A 118 -16.57 -20.04 7.78
N ALA A 119 -16.11 -21.23 8.21
CA ALA A 119 -14.69 -21.59 8.21
C ALA A 119 -14.01 -21.46 6.83
N PHE A 120 -14.77 -21.60 5.73
CA PHE A 120 -14.29 -21.43 4.37
C PHE A 120 -13.74 -20.02 4.08
N LEU A 121 -14.14 -19.01 4.87
CA LEU A 121 -13.72 -17.63 4.69
C LEU A 121 -12.21 -17.46 4.91
N ALA A 122 -11.61 -18.26 5.80
CA ALA A 122 -10.16 -18.23 6.07
C ALA A 122 -9.30 -18.58 4.85
N SER A 123 -9.86 -19.26 3.85
CA SER A 123 -9.15 -19.68 2.63
C SER A 123 -9.54 -18.88 1.39
N GLN A 124 -10.36 -17.83 1.50
CA GLN A 124 -10.76 -16.99 0.37
C GLN A 124 -9.70 -15.91 0.05
N TYR A 125 -8.43 -16.33 -0.12
CA TYR A 125 -7.29 -15.41 -0.21
C TYR A 125 -7.44 -14.38 -1.35
N GLU A 126 -7.92 -14.79 -2.53
CA GLU A 126 -8.11 -13.86 -3.65
C GLU A 126 -9.15 -12.77 -3.34
N LEU A 127 -10.26 -13.14 -2.70
CA LEU A 127 -11.32 -12.21 -2.34
C LEU A 127 -10.88 -11.28 -1.21
N SER A 128 -10.25 -11.84 -0.17
CA SER A 128 -9.69 -11.08 0.95
C SER A 128 -8.63 -10.09 0.49
N ASN A 129 -7.73 -10.53 -0.40
CA ASN A 129 -6.72 -9.68 -1.01
C ASN A 129 -7.34 -8.57 -1.85
N SER A 130 -8.34 -8.89 -2.68
CA SER A 130 -9.03 -7.90 -3.52
C SER A 130 -9.69 -6.79 -2.70
N MET A 131 -10.27 -7.13 -1.54
CA MET A 131 -10.83 -6.14 -0.61
C MET A 131 -9.74 -5.17 -0.10
N GLY A 132 -8.60 -5.72 0.35
CA GLY A 132 -7.47 -4.90 0.81
C GLY A 132 -6.87 -4.02 -0.30
N LEU A 133 -6.69 -4.58 -1.51
CA LEU A 133 -6.20 -3.86 -2.67
C LEU A 133 -7.13 -2.71 -3.03
N PHE A 134 -8.44 -2.92 -3.05
CA PHE A 134 -9.41 -1.88 -3.37
C PHE A 134 -9.25 -0.68 -2.42
N LEU A 135 -9.28 -0.92 -1.10
CA LEU A 135 -9.12 0.14 -0.09
C LEU A 135 -7.78 0.86 -0.23
N GLN A 136 -6.70 0.12 -0.42
CA GLN A 136 -5.35 0.69 -0.49
C GLN A 136 -5.16 1.52 -1.75
N LYS A 137 -5.62 1.05 -2.90
CA LYS A 137 -5.53 1.78 -4.15
C LYS A 137 -6.35 3.07 -4.11
N THR A 138 -7.54 3.03 -3.52
CA THR A 138 -8.35 4.24 -3.31
C THR A 138 -7.63 5.28 -2.44
N ASN A 139 -7.01 4.86 -1.33
CA ASN A 139 -6.23 5.77 -0.50
C ASN A 139 -5.04 6.37 -1.27
N ILE A 140 -4.28 5.55 -2.01
CA ILE A 140 -3.12 6.01 -2.80
C ILE A 140 -3.52 7.00 -3.92
N ILE A 141 -4.69 6.81 -4.54
CA ILE A 141 -5.24 7.76 -5.52
C ILE A 141 -5.60 9.08 -4.84
N ARG A 142 -6.31 9.02 -3.70
CA ARG A 142 -6.75 10.21 -2.96
C ARG A 142 -5.58 11.02 -2.39
N ASP A 143 -4.57 10.34 -1.85
CA ASP A 143 -3.50 10.95 -1.06
C ASP A 143 -2.30 11.40 -1.91
N TYR A 144 -2.41 11.30 -3.25
CA TYR A 144 -1.38 11.67 -4.23
C TYR A 144 -0.66 12.99 -3.92
N ARG A 145 -1.40 14.05 -3.56
CA ARG A 145 -0.80 15.38 -3.30
C ARG A 145 0.03 15.41 -2.01
N GLU A 146 -0.41 14.70 -0.98
CA GLU A 146 0.33 14.58 0.28
C GLU A 146 1.59 13.76 0.08
N ASP A 147 1.46 12.60 -0.57
CA ASP A 147 2.56 11.69 -0.86
C ASP A 147 3.66 12.33 -1.71
N THR A 148 3.28 13.09 -2.73
CA THR A 148 4.24 13.79 -3.60
C THR A 148 5.02 14.88 -2.87
N ASN A 149 4.42 15.58 -1.89
CA ASN A 149 5.12 16.54 -1.04
C ASN A 149 6.18 15.86 -0.16
N GLU A 150 5.91 14.62 0.27
CA GLU A 150 6.84 13.78 1.05
C GLU A 150 7.80 12.95 0.17
N ARG A 151 7.75 13.12 -1.15
CA ARG A 151 8.55 12.38 -2.14
C ARG A 151 8.32 10.86 -2.08
N ARG A 152 7.08 10.45 -1.80
CA ARG A 152 6.57 9.08 -1.91
C ARG A 152 5.76 8.96 -3.20
N TYR A 153 6.05 7.99 -4.05
CA TYR A 153 5.46 7.89 -5.38
C TYR A 153 4.94 6.47 -5.64
N PHE A 154 3.71 6.21 -5.19
CA PHE A 154 3.11 4.87 -5.26
C PHE A 154 2.35 4.59 -6.55
N TRP A 155 2.02 5.59 -7.36
CA TRP A 155 1.41 5.37 -8.67
C TRP A 155 2.42 4.72 -9.64
N PRO A 156 2.07 3.62 -10.32
CA PRO A 156 3.02 2.90 -11.17
C PRO A 156 3.39 3.68 -12.44
N ARG A 157 4.68 3.74 -12.76
CA ARG A 157 5.21 4.45 -13.94
C ARG A 157 4.66 3.96 -15.27
N GLU A 158 4.35 2.67 -15.36
CA GLU A 158 3.65 2.04 -16.46
C GLU A 158 2.30 2.71 -16.81
N ILE A 159 1.72 3.49 -15.90
CA ILE A 159 0.52 4.30 -16.17
C ILE A 159 0.92 5.73 -16.51
N TRP A 160 1.45 6.50 -15.56
CA TRP A 160 1.66 7.94 -15.77
C TRP A 160 2.78 8.29 -16.77
N GLY A 161 3.71 7.36 -16.99
CA GLY A 161 4.82 7.52 -17.94
C GLY A 161 4.52 6.97 -19.33
N ASP A 162 3.39 6.30 -19.54
CA ASP A 162 3.07 5.68 -20.83
C ASP A 162 2.44 6.70 -21.79
N PRO A 163 3.03 6.93 -22.99
CA PRO A 163 2.46 7.81 -24.01
C PRO A 163 1.05 7.46 -24.44
N LYS A 164 0.59 6.21 -24.29
CA LYS A 164 -0.76 5.81 -24.68
C LYS A 164 -1.85 6.45 -23.81
N TYR A 165 -1.51 6.87 -22.60
CA TYR A 165 -2.41 7.56 -21.68
C TYR A 165 -2.21 9.08 -21.67
N ALA A 166 -1.34 9.58 -22.56
CA ALA A 166 -1.09 11.00 -22.70
C ALA A 166 -2.16 11.69 -23.54
N VAL A 167 -2.38 12.98 -23.28
CA VAL A 167 -3.24 13.80 -24.14
C VAL A 167 -2.57 13.96 -25.52
N PRO A 168 -3.32 13.80 -26.63
CA PRO A 168 -2.81 14.10 -27.96
C PRO A 168 -2.37 15.56 -28.10
N LYS A 169 -1.27 15.82 -28.84
CA LYS A 169 -0.76 17.18 -29.04
C LYS A 169 -1.80 18.15 -29.63
N GLU A 170 -2.69 17.64 -30.47
CA GLU A 170 -3.76 18.41 -31.12
C GLU A 170 -4.80 18.94 -30.12
N LYS A 171 -4.94 18.28 -28.96
CA LYS A 171 -5.78 18.70 -27.84
C LYS A 171 -4.97 19.43 -26.76
N GLY A 172 -3.79 19.96 -27.08
CA GLY A 172 -2.95 20.68 -26.14
C GLY A 172 -2.06 19.80 -25.24
N GLY A 173 -2.00 18.49 -25.48
CA GLY A 173 -1.20 17.57 -24.68
C GLY A 173 0.29 17.54 -25.02
N LEU A 174 1.09 16.90 -24.16
CA LEU A 174 2.54 16.77 -24.36
C LEU A 174 2.92 15.82 -25.51
N GLY A 175 2.03 14.91 -25.91
CA GLY A 175 2.31 13.85 -26.89
C GLY A 175 3.38 12.85 -26.44
N ARG A 176 3.59 12.73 -25.13
CA ARG A 176 4.42 11.74 -24.44
C ARG A 176 3.90 11.60 -23.00
N GLY A 177 4.16 10.47 -22.35
CA GLY A 177 3.90 10.34 -20.91
C GLY A 177 4.81 11.25 -20.07
N PHE A 178 4.47 11.41 -18.80
CA PHE A 178 5.25 12.20 -17.86
C PHE A 178 6.61 11.55 -17.58
N LYS A 179 7.65 12.36 -17.37
CA LYS A 179 8.98 11.85 -17.03
C LYS A 179 9.11 11.59 -15.53
N GLU A 180 8.55 12.50 -14.76
CA GLU A 180 8.53 12.48 -13.30
C GLU A 180 7.10 12.67 -12.81
N MET A 181 6.76 12.03 -11.69
CA MET A 181 5.39 12.03 -11.19
C MET A 181 4.91 13.43 -10.78
N TYR A 182 5.81 14.32 -10.34
CA TYR A 182 5.44 15.68 -9.94
C TYR A 182 4.96 16.55 -11.10
N GLU A 183 5.36 16.24 -12.34
CA GLU A 183 4.93 16.99 -13.53
C GLU A 183 3.40 16.99 -13.66
N MET A 184 2.71 15.96 -13.16
CA MET A 184 1.24 15.85 -13.22
C MET A 184 0.51 16.95 -12.43
N TYR A 185 1.12 17.58 -11.42
CA TYR A 185 0.48 18.67 -10.66
C TYR A 185 1.05 20.06 -10.97
N GLU A 186 2.00 20.17 -11.91
CA GLU A 186 2.49 21.46 -12.38
C GLU A 186 1.41 22.22 -13.15
N GLU A 187 1.43 23.56 -13.03
CA GLU A 187 0.49 24.44 -13.73
C GLU A 187 0.59 24.26 -15.25
N GLY A 188 -0.55 24.05 -15.90
CA GLY A 188 -0.65 23.80 -17.34
C GLY A 188 -0.65 22.33 -17.75
N ASN A 189 -0.45 21.39 -16.82
CA ASN A 189 -0.52 19.95 -17.09
C ASN A 189 -1.86 19.30 -16.70
N GLU A 190 -2.86 20.09 -16.29
CA GLU A 190 -4.11 19.59 -15.69
C GLU A 190 -4.88 18.67 -16.64
N GLU A 191 -4.97 19.01 -17.92
CA GLU A 191 -5.65 18.17 -18.91
C GLU A 191 -4.89 16.86 -19.13
N HIS A 192 -3.56 16.90 -19.19
CA HIS A 192 -2.73 15.70 -19.34
C HIS A 192 -2.83 14.78 -18.13
N ALA A 193 -2.78 15.33 -16.93
CA ALA A 193 -2.96 14.57 -15.70
C ALA A 193 -4.35 13.92 -15.62
N ARG A 194 -5.42 14.62 -16.06
CA ARG A 194 -6.77 14.05 -16.12
C ARG A 194 -6.88 12.85 -17.05
N TRP A 195 -6.18 12.86 -18.18
CA TRP A 195 -6.15 11.69 -19.07
C TRP A 195 -5.41 10.52 -18.43
N VAL A 196 -4.23 10.75 -17.85
CA VAL A 196 -3.52 9.71 -17.11
C VAL A 196 -4.39 9.11 -16.01
N GLN A 197 -5.11 9.94 -15.25
CA GLN A 197 -6.03 9.48 -14.22
C GLN A 197 -7.19 8.66 -14.81
N LYS A 198 -7.90 9.21 -15.81
CA LYS A 198 -9.06 8.53 -16.45
C LYS A 198 -8.70 7.12 -16.93
N TYR A 199 -7.55 6.96 -17.57
CA TYR A 199 -7.14 5.66 -18.09
C TYR A 199 -6.48 4.78 -17.02
N GLY A 200 -5.76 5.36 -16.06
CA GLY A 200 -5.21 4.65 -14.91
C GLY A 200 -6.28 4.04 -14.01
N ASP A 201 -7.41 4.72 -13.86
CA ASP A 201 -8.55 4.25 -13.04
C ASP A 201 -9.21 3.00 -13.65
N CYS A 202 -9.27 2.89 -14.98
CA CYS A 202 -9.81 1.69 -15.67
C CYS A 202 -8.90 0.46 -15.46
N TYR A 203 -7.57 0.64 -15.40
CA TYR A 203 -6.61 -0.47 -15.22
C TYR A 203 -6.30 -0.82 -13.76
N SER A 204 -6.48 0.11 -12.82
CA SER A 204 -6.20 -0.14 -11.40
C SER A 204 -7.29 -0.95 -10.69
N GLY A 205 -8.44 -1.18 -11.33
CA GLY A 205 -9.59 -1.87 -10.74
C GLY A 205 -10.30 -1.07 -9.65
N ALA A 206 -9.96 0.22 -9.47
CA ALA A 206 -10.53 1.09 -8.45
C ALA A 206 -11.99 1.50 -8.74
N LEU A 207 -12.49 1.26 -9.96
CA LEU A 207 -13.85 1.60 -10.38
C LEU A 207 -14.46 0.47 -11.21
N PHE A 208 -14.59 -0.72 -10.62
CA PHE A 208 -15.12 -1.91 -11.31
C PHE A 208 -16.63 -1.84 -11.67
N TRP A 209 -17.35 -0.76 -11.31
CA TRP A 209 -18.82 -0.72 -11.43
C TRP A 209 -19.44 0.51 -12.12
N GLU A 210 -18.69 1.57 -12.42
CA GLU A 210 -19.29 2.79 -13.01
C GLU A 210 -18.79 3.17 -14.42
N TRP A 211 -17.83 2.44 -15.00
CA TRP A 211 -17.13 2.90 -16.22
C TRP A 211 -17.01 1.88 -17.35
N GLU A 212 -17.80 0.80 -17.36
CA GLU A 212 -17.90 -0.10 -18.54
C GLU A 212 -18.30 0.68 -19.81
N ASP A 213 -19.07 1.76 -19.69
CA ASP A 213 -19.50 2.58 -20.83
C ASP A 213 -18.40 3.47 -21.43
N VAL A 214 -17.25 3.64 -20.77
CA VAL A 214 -16.16 4.52 -21.27
C VAL A 214 -14.93 3.73 -21.70
N CYS A 215 -14.68 2.55 -21.11
CA CYS A 215 -13.62 1.68 -21.61
C CYS A 215 -13.99 1.02 -22.96
N GLY A 216 -15.27 1.07 -23.36
CA GLY A 216 -15.70 0.73 -24.73
C GLY A 216 -15.20 1.67 -25.84
N GLU A 217 -14.67 2.86 -25.51
CA GLU A 217 -13.98 3.74 -26.47
C GLU A 217 -12.45 3.51 -26.52
N CYS A 218 -11.91 2.56 -25.74
CA CYS A 218 -10.48 2.27 -25.67
C CYS A 218 -10.06 1.07 -26.55
N GLU A 219 -11.01 0.38 -27.17
CA GLU A 219 -10.78 -0.64 -28.20
C GLU A 219 -11.02 -0.04 -29.59
N ASP A 220 -10.06 0.72 -30.09
CA ASP A 220 -9.85 0.97 -31.53
C ASP A 220 -8.37 1.27 -31.81
#